data_AF-A0A965LWH8-F1
#
_entry.id   AF-A0A965LWH8-F1
#
_cell.length_a   1.000
_cell.length_b   1.000
_cell.length_c   1.000
_cell.angle_alpha   90.00
_cell.angle_beta   90.00
_cell.angle_gamma   90.00
#
_symmetry.space_group_name_H-M   'P 1'
#
loop_
_entity.id
_entity.type
_entity.pdbx_description
1 polymer ?
#
loop_
_entity_poly.entity_id
_entity_poly.type
_entity_poly.pdbx_seq_one_letter_code
_entity_poly.pdbx_strand_id
1 'polypeptide(L)'
;MTRIRPCPTRMPPAKAGATRLITLLAALLTGCAADPALPHAEKPVGLANPATVACIRAGGVALTERAADGGERGLCRLRAGQVCDQWAFFRGECGSGQVDRRPGS
;
A
#
# COMPACT_ATOMS: atom_id res chain seq x y z
N MET A 1 38.72 5.54 -10.66
CA MET A 1 39.07 6.60 -9.69
C MET A 1 38.65 7.95 -10.26
N THR A 2 37.41 8.35 -10.04
CA THR A 2 36.87 9.61 -10.61
C THR A 2 37.15 10.74 -9.63
N ARG A 3 38.10 11.62 -9.96
CA ARG A 3 38.38 12.82 -9.16
C ARG A 3 37.30 13.86 -9.42
N ILE A 4 36.44 14.11 -8.42
CA ILE A 4 35.53 15.24 -8.40
C ILE A 4 36.37 16.49 -8.10
N ARG A 5 36.40 17.46 -9.04
CA ARG A 5 36.92 18.80 -8.76
C ARG A 5 35.76 19.67 -8.26
N PRO A 6 35.80 20.20 -7.04
CA PRO A 6 34.82 21.18 -6.59
C PRO A 6 35.12 22.55 -7.24
N CYS A 7 34.09 23.19 -7.78
CA CYS A 7 34.18 24.59 -8.21
C CYS A 7 33.95 25.50 -6.99
N PRO A 8 34.87 26.41 -6.62
CA PRO A 8 34.64 27.34 -5.53
C PRO A 8 34.00 28.62 -6.08
N THR A 9 32.77 28.92 -5.68
CA THR A 9 32.19 30.25 -5.92
C THR A 9 32.00 30.97 -4.59
N ARG A 10 33.04 31.69 -4.23
CA ARG A 10 32.97 32.81 -3.29
C ARG A 10 32.26 33.97 -3.99
N MET A 11 31.14 34.45 -3.46
CA MET A 11 30.54 35.72 -3.92
C MET A 11 30.37 36.71 -2.76
N PRO A 12 30.61 38.02 -3.01
CA PRO A 12 30.63 39.07 -1.98
C PRO A 12 29.24 39.58 -1.57
N PRO A 13 29.11 40.25 -0.40
CA PRO A 13 27.87 40.91 -0.01
C PRO A 13 27.67 42.24 -0.76
N ALA A 14 26.57 42.34 -1.50
CA ALA A 14 26.11 43.59 -2.11
C ALA A 14 25.35 44.46 -1.10
N LYS A 15 25.55 45.77 -1.23
CA LYS A 15 25.24 46.81 -0.24
C LYS A 15 23.73 47.03 -0.06
N ALA A 16 23.37 47.31 1.19
CA ALA A 16 22.04 47.75 1.61
C ALA A 16 21.73 49.17 1.10
N GLY A 17 20.49 49.40 0.66
CA GLY A 17 20.04 50.76 0.34
C GLY A 17 18.62 50.81 -0.23
N ALA A 18 17.68 51.19 0.64
CA ALA A 18 16.49 51.97 0.30
C ALA A 18 15.51 51.43 -0.75
N THR A 19 14.62 50.52 -0.34
CA THR A 19 13.29 50.38 -1.00
C THR A 19 12.25 49.76 -0.04
N ARG A 20 12.12 50.32 1.17
CA ARG A 20 11.28 49.77 2.26
C ARG A 20 9.76 49.97 2.11
N LEU A 21 9.23 50.41 0.97
CA LEU A 21 7.81 50.79 0.86
C LEU A 21 6.99 50.09 -0.23
N ILE A 22 7.57 49.19 -1.03
CA ILE A 22 6.85 48.44 -2.08
C ILE A 22 6.86 46.92 -1.79
N THR A 23 7.24 46.51 -0.59
CA THR A 23 7.33 45.09 -0.19
C THR A 23 6.24 44.66 0.79
N LEU A 24 5.06 45.29 0.77
CA LEU A 24 3.93 44.92 1.64
C LEU A 24 2.75 44.25 0.91
N LEU A 25 2.81 44.08 -0.43
CA LEU A 25 1.72 43.46 -1.22
C LEU A 25 2.12 42.18 -1.98
N ALA A 26 3.29 41.59 -1.70
CA ALA A 26 3.76 40.37 -2.37
C ALA A 26 3.93 39.18 -1.40
N ALA A 27 3.31 39.22 -0.22
CA ALA A 27 3.48 38.21 0.84
C ALA A 27 2.35 37.16 0.90
N LEU A 28 1.58 36.95 -0.17
CA LEU A 28 0.44 36.02 -0.19
C LEU A 28 0.65 34.75 -1.03
N LEU A 29 1.86 34.45 -1.51
CA LEU A 29 2.15 33.25 -2.31
C LEU A 29 3.38 32.45 -1.85
N THR A 30 3.71 32.41 -0.55
CA THR A 30 4.72 31.47 -0.05
C THR A 30 4.11 30.09 0.19
N GLY A 31 3.85 29.38 -0.91
CA GLY A 31 3.46 27.98 -0.92
C GLY A 31 4.66 27.01 -0.89
N CYS A 32 4.36 25.79 -0.44
CA CYS A 32 5.18 24.57 -0.39
C CYS A 32 6.36 24.53 0.60
N ALA A 33 6.06 24.17 1.85
CA ALA A 33 6.94 23.30 2.59
C ALA A 33 6.53 21.85 2.25
N ALA A 34 7.31 21.16 1.42
CA ALA A 34 7.24 19.71 1.36
C ALA A 34 7.85 19.20 2.67
N ASP A 35 7.03 18.60 3.54
CA ASP A 35 7.52 17.87 4.70
C ASP A 35 8.56 16.84 4.23
N PRO A 36 9.76 16.76 4.85
CA PRO A 36 10.64 15.64 4.61
C PRO A 36 9.85 14.40 5.04
N ALA A 37 9.49 13.57 4.06
CA ALA A 37 8.84 12.29 4.31
C ALA A 37 9.72 11.51 5.29
N LEU A 38 9.34 11.52 6.57
CA LEU A 38 9.89 10.59 7.54
C LEU A 38 9.67 9.19 6.94
N PRO A 39 10.65 8.28 7.04
CA PRO A 39 10.41 6.90 6.67
C PRO A 39 9.19 6.45 7.47
N HIS A 40 8.10 6.14 6.76
CA HIS A 40 6.93 5.55 7.38
C HIS A 40 7.44 4.24 7.98
N ALA A 41 7.63 4.21 9.30
CA ALA A 41 7.93 2.98 10.00
C ALA A 41 6.82 2.00 9.59
N GLU A 42 7.20 0.96 8.85
CA GLU A 42 6.26 -0.09 8.47
C GLU A 42 5.66 -0.62 9.76
N LYS A 43 4.38 -0.28 9.99
CA LYS A 43 3.64 -0.85 11.11
C LYS A 43 3.72 -2.36 10.92
N PRO A 44 4.04 -3.14 11.97
CA PRO A 44 4.02 -4.58 11.88
C PRO A 44 2.72 -5.01 11.24
N VAL A 45 2.81 -5.72 10.11
CA VAL A 45 1.63 -6.22 9.40
C VAL A 45 0.80 -7.00 10.43
N GLY A 46 -0.46 -6.61 10.58
CA GLY A 46 -1.32 -7.03 11.69
C GLY A 46 -1.45 -8.55 11.83
N LEU A 47 -2.04 -8.99 12.94
CA LEU A 47 -2.33 -10.40 13.23
C LEU A 47 -2.86 -11.11 11.98
N ALA A 48 -2.28 -12.27 11.64
CA ALA A 48 -2.63 -13.01 10.44
C ALA A 48 -4.14 -13.30 10.39
N ASN A 49 -4.75 -13.15 9.21
CA ASN A 49 -6.16 -13.45 9.03
C ASN A 49 -6.43 -14.94 9.32
N PRO A 50 -7.32 -15.28 10.27
CA PRO A 50 -7.59 -16.66 10.65
C PRO A 50 -8.11 -17.52 9.48
N ALA A 51 -8.86 -16.94 8.55
CA ALA A 51 -9.35 -17.65 7.36
C ALA A 51 -8.21 -18.00 6.40
N THR A 52 -7.24 -17.09 6.23
CA THR A 52 -6.02 -17.33 5.46
C THR A 52 -5.17 -18.43 6.11
N VAL A 53 -5.00 -18.39 7.43
CA VAL A 53 -4.27 -19.43 8.19
C VAL A 53 -4.95 -20.79 8.04
N ALA A 54 -6.28 -20.86 8.14
CA ALA A 54 -7.02 -22.10 7.97
C ALA A 54 -6.84 -22.70 6.57
N CYS A 55 -6.90 -21.86 5.52
CA CYS A 55 -6.66 -22.30 4.15
C CYS A 55 -5.26 -22.94 3.98
N ILE A 56 -4.22 -22.28 4.49
CA ILE A 56 -2.84 -22.76 4.40
C ILE A 56 -2.65 -24.05 5.21
N ARG A 57 -3.25 -24.14 6.41
CA ARG A 57 -3.20 -25.36 7.25
C ARG A 57 -3.90 -26.56 6.61
N ALA A 58 -4.96 -26.32 5.84
CA ALA A 58 -5.58 -27.37 5.02
C ALA A 58 -4.70 -27.78 3.82
N GLY A 59 -3.57 -27.11 3.60
CA GLY A 59 -2.70 -27.27 2.44
C GLY A 59 -3.33 -26.77 1.16
N GLY A 60 -4.22 -25.79 1.26
CA GLY A 60 -4.69 -24.98 0.14
C GLY A 60 -3.79 -23.77 -0.10
N VAL A 61 -4.05 -23.08 -1.21
CA VAL A 61 -3.38 -21.83 -1.57
C VAL A 61 -4.33 -20.66 -1.33
N ALA A 62 -3.93 -19.72 -0.48
CA ALA A 62 -4.64 -18.48 -0.26
C ALA A 62 -4.40 -17.50 -1.42
N LEU A 63 -5.47 -16.95 -1.97
CA LEU A 63 -5.47 -16.00 -3.07
C LEU A 63 -6.31 -14.78 -2.68
N THR A 64 -6.00 -13.63 -3.28
CA THR A 64 -6.82 -12.43 -3.21
C THR A 64 -7.29 -12.09 -4.62
N GLU A 65 -8.58 -11.89 -4.79
CA GLU A 65 -9.18 -11.47 -6.05
C GLU A 65 -9.77 -10.07 -5.88
N ARG A 66 -9.50 -9.20 -6.85
CA ARG A 66 -10.08 -7.86 -6.91
C ARG A 66 -11.32 -7.87 -7.81
N ALA A 67 -12.44 -7.39 -7.29
CA ALA A 67 -13.67 -7.19 -8.02
C ALA A 67 -13.64 -5.90 -8.87
N ALA A 68 -14.56 -5.79 -9.83
CA ALA A 68 -14.64 -4.65 -10.73
C ALA A 68 -14.96 -3.31 -10.03
N ASP A 69 -15.60 -3.38 -8.86
CA ASP A 69 -15.89 -2.24 -7.99
C ASP A 69 -14.69 -1.82 -7.11
N GLY A 70 -13.56 -2.52 -7.24
CA GLY A 70 -12.34 -2.29 -6.46
C GLY A 70 -12.28 -3.06 -5.14
N GLY A 71 -13.34 -3.79 -4.76
CA GLY A 71 -13.37 -4.65 -3.60
C GLY A 71 -12.38 -5.81 -3.71
N GLU A 72 -11.93 -6.35 -2.58
CA GLU A 72 -11.07 -7.54 -2.53
C GLU A 72 -11.75 -8.66 -1.78
N ARG A 73 -11.61 -9.88 -2.30
CA ARG A 73 -12.08 -11.11 -1.65
C ARG A 73 -10.96 -12.14 -1.54
N GLY A 74 -10.96 -12.86 -0.43
CA GLY A 74 -10.02 -13.96 -0.20
C GLY A 74 -10.58 -15.26 -0.74
N LEU A 75 -9.81 -15.97 -1.56
CA LEU A 75 -10.12 -17.32 -2.03
C LEU A 75 -9.14 -18.35 -1.48
N CYS A 76 -9.61 -19.57 -1.27
CA CYS A 76 -8.82 -20.73 -0.89
C CYS A 76 -8.92 -21.78 -1.99
N ARG A 77 -7.82 -22.02 -2.70
CA ARG A 77 -7.72 -23.08 -3.70
C ARG A 77 -7.21 -24.36 -3.04
N LEU A 78 -8.09 -25.34 -2.89
CA LEU A 78 -7.82 -26.64 -2.29
C LEU A 78 -7.12 -27.57 -3.29
N ARG A 79 -6.43 -28.61 -2.79
CA ARG A 79 -5.65 -29.54 -3.64
C ARG A 79 -6.49 -30.32 -4.65
N ALA A 80 -7.78 -30.49 -4.39
CA ALA A 80 -8.74 -31.12 -5.30
C ALA A 80 -9.20 -30.18 -6.43
N GLY A 81 -8.62 -28.98 -6.55
CA GLY A 81 -9.02 -27.96 -7.53
C GLY A 81 -10.24 -27.15 -7.12
N GLN A 82 -10.93 -27.52 -6.04
CA GLN A 82 -12.03 -26.74 -5.47
C GLN A 82 -11.53 -25.37 -5.00
N VAL A 83 -12.24 -24.32 -5.40
CA VAL A 83 -11.99 -22.95 -4.96
C VAL A 83 -13.14 -22.51 -4.07
N CYS A 84 -12.82 -22.13 -2.83
CA CYS A 84 -13.75 -21.65 -1.84
C CYS A 84 -13.46 -20.20 -1.50
N ASP A 85 -14.48 -19.45 -1.08
CA ASP A 85 -14.23 -18.22 -0.31
C ASP A 85 -13.50 -18.58 1.00
N GLN A 86 -12.48 -17.83 1.40
CA GLN A 86 -11.67 -18.15 2.60
C GLN A 86 -12.53 -18.18 3.86
N TRP A 87 -13.50 -17.27 3.99
CA TRP A 87 -14.36 -17.22 5.16
C TRP A 87 -15.40 -18.34 5.15
N ALA A 88 -15.93 -18.70 3.98
CA ALA A 88 -16.80 -19.87 3.84
C ALA A 88 -16.06 -21.16 4.19
N PHE A 89 -14.81 -21.30 3.74
CA PHE A 89 -13.96 -22.44 4.11
C PHE A 89 -13.68 -22.47 5.63
N PHE A 90 -13.32 -21.33 6.21
CA PHE A 90 -13.05 -21.21 7.66
C PHE A 90 -14.25 -21.63 8.52
N ARG A 91 -15.49 -21.32 8.08
CA ARG A 91 -16.72 -21.72 8.76
C ARG A 91 -17.21 -23.13 8.40
N GLY A 92 -16.53 -23.84 7.49
CA GLY A 92 -16.95 -25.16 7.01
C GLY A 92 -18.17 -25.14 6.08
N GLU A 93 -18.51 -23.97 5.52
CA GLU A 93 -19.58 -23.78 4.53
C GLU A 93 -19.14 -24.18 3.11
N CYS A 94 -17.83 -24.38 2.91
CA CYS A 94 -17.22 -24.81 1.66
C CYS A 94 -16.04 -25.77 1.93
N GLY A 95 -15.71 -26.64 0.98
CA GLY A 95 -14.58 -27.57 1.06
C GLY A 95 -14.90 -28.94 1.66
N SER A 96 -16.07 -29.13 2.26
CA SER A 96 -16.57 -30.42 2.73
C SER A 96 -17.26 -31.18 1.59
N GLY A 97 -16.50 -31.63 0.58
CA GLY A 97 -16.96 -32.65 -0.37
C GLY A 97 -18.26 -32.38 -1.14
N GLN A 98 -18.72 -31.13 -1.27
CA GLN A 98 -19.85 -30.76 -2.14
C GLN A 98 -19.39 -30.68 -3.60
N VAL A 99 -18.94 -31.83 -4.12
CA VAL A 99 -19.20 -32.20 -5.50
C VAL A 99 -20.65 -32.68 -5.47
N ASP A 100 -21.55 -31.96 -6.14
CA ASP A 100 -23.00 -32.25 -6.24
C ASP A 100 -23.88 -31.92 -5.02
N ARG A 101 -24.28 -30.64 -4.89
CA ARG A 101 -25.63 -30.28 -4.42
C ARG A 101 -26.18 -29.13 -5.25
N ARG A 102 -26.30 -29.33 -6.56
CA ARG A 102 -27.13 -28.49 -7.41
C ARG A 102 -28.37 -29.31 -7.76
N PRO A 103 -29.54 -29.10 -7.14
CA PRO A 103 -30.76 -29.68 -7.67
C PRO A 103 -31.13 -28.87 -8.92
N GLY A 104 -30.89 -29.45 -10.09
CA GLY A 104 -31.11 -28.78 -11.37
C GLY A 104 -30.78 -29.67 -12.55
N SER A 105 -31.57 -30.74 -12.69
CA SER A 105 -31.85 -31.42 -13.95
C SER A 105 -32.66 -30.51 -14.88
#